data_AF-A0AA91KEK5-F1
#
_entry.id   AF-A0AA91KEK5-F1
#
_cell.length_a   1.000
_cell.length_b   1.000
_cell.length_c   1.000
_cell.angle_alpha   90.00
_cell.angle_beta   90.00
_cell.angle_gamma   90.00
#
_symmetry.space_group_name_H-M   'P 1'
#
loop_
_entity.id
_entity.type
_entity.pdbx_description
1 polymer ?
#
loop_
_entity_poly.entity_id
_entity_poly.type
_entity_poly.pdbx_seq_one_letter_code
_entity_poly.pdbx_strand_id
1 'polypeptide(L)'
;METRLTFITPNTPEASAAAVQLRRAYSHLENGEKHFADVCQLIASGEAGVYLAHDDKTALYLVGETVGNDYHLLAVGGCGLRRGISALIAQAKKAGFDAIVWETAKRGVRRLQAVFEGVTVSQMEQGDGLPPLTLHKLEL
;
A
#
# COMPACT_ATOMS: atom_id res chain seq x y z
N MET A 1 14.43 -14.91 9.86
CA MET A 1 12.98 -15.12 9.95
C MET A 1 12.33 -14.53 8.72
N GLU A 2 11.38 -15.25 8.13
CA GLU A 2 10.59 -14.79 6.98
C GLU A 2 9.45 -13.89 7.49
N THR A 3 9.23 -12.75 6.84
CA THR A 3 8.13 -11.84 7.16
C THR A 3 6.82 -12.47 6.72
N ARG A 4 5.86 -12.61 7.63
CA ARG A 4 4.56 -13.23 7.34
C ARG A 4 3.54 -12.15 6.96
N LEU A 5 2.64 -12.48 6.03
CA LEU A 5 1.49 -11.65 5.69
C LEU A 5 0.23 -12.25 6.34
N THR A 6 -0.48 -11.45 7.12
CA THR A 6 -1.73 -11.86 7.79
C THR A 6 -2.86 -10.95 7.36
N PHE A 7 -3.94 -11.53 6.82
CA PHE A 7 -5.15 -10.80 6.51
C PHE A 7 -5.87 -10.37 7.79
N ILE A 8 -6.31 -9.12 7.83
CA ILE A 8 -7.10 -8.56 8.93
C ILE A 8 -8.54 -8.51 8.45
N THR A 9 -9.41 -9.25 9.12
CA THR A 9 -10.84 -9.29 8.79
C THR A 9 -11.46 -7.89 8.87
N PRO A 10 -12.21 -7.46 7.83
CA PRO A 10 -12.94 -6.19 7.86
C PRO A 10 -13.88 -6.07 9.06
N ASN A 11 -14.21 -4.83 9.44
CA ASN A 11 -15.17 -4.51 10.51
C ASN A 11 -14.81 -5.08 11.89
N THR A 12 -13.52 -5.32 12.13
CA THR A 12 -12.98 -5.73 13.43
C THR A 12 -12.25 -4.56 14.14
N PRO A 13 -12.08 -4.62 15.47
CA PRO A 13 -11.20 -3.69 16.19
C PRO A 13 -9.79 -3.63 15.61
N GLU A 14 -9.26 -4.77 15.14
CA GLU A 14 -7.94 -4.89 14.51
C GLU A 14 -7.88 -4.11 13.20
N ALA A 15 -8.92 -4.17 12.36
CA ALA A 15 -9.01 -3.38 11.13
C ALA A 15 -9.06 -1.88 11.45
N SER A 16 -9.77 -1.50 12.51
CA SER A 16 -9.83 -0.11 12.97
C SER A 16 -8.46 0.38 13.48
N ALA A 17 -7.74 -0.45 14.22
CA ALA A 17 -6.38 -0.16 14.67
C ALA A 17 -5.40 -0.03 13.49
N ALA A 18 -5.54 -0.88 12.46
CA ALA A 18 -4.76 -0.79 11.23
C ALA A 18 -5.02 0.54 10.50
N ALA A 19 -6.28 0.95 10.36
CA ALA A 19 -6.66 2.23 9.74
C ALA A 19 -5.98 3.43 10.43
N VAL A 20 -5.87 3.43 11.77
CA VAL A 20 -5.15 4.48 12.51
C VAL A 20 -3.68 4.58 12.10
N GLN A 21 -3.00 3.45 11.88
CA GLN A 21 -1.60 3.43 11.43
C GLN A 21 -1.44 3.97 10.01
N LEU A 22 -2.48 3.80 9.19
CA LEU A 22 -2.51 4.21 7.79
C LEU A 22 -2.86 5.69 7.59
N ARG A 23 -3.48 6.36 8.58
CA ARG A 23 -3.77 7.81 8.50
C ARG A 23 -2.52 8.63 8.16
N ARG A 24 -1.36 8.24 8.68
CA ARG A 24 -0.07 8.90 8.38
C ARG A 24 0.36 8.76 6.91
N ALA A 25 -0.17 7.78 6.18
CA ALA A 25 0.07 7.66 4.74
C ALA A 25 -0.46 8.90 4.00
N TYR A 26 -1.58 9.49 4.43
CA TYR A 26 -2.27 10.57 3.71
C TYR A 26 -1.90 11.99 4.16
N SER A 27 -1.13 12.14 5.25
CA SER A 27 -0.87 13.44 5.90
C SER A 27 -0.11 14.49 5.07
N HIS A 28 0.23 14.18 3.83
CA HIS A 28 1.05 14.98 2.92
C HIS A 28 0.36 15.24 1.57
N LEU A 29 -0.86 14.71 1.41
CA LEU A 29 -1.69 14.92 0.24
C LEU A 29 -2.62 16.11 0.49
N GLU A 30 -2.91 16.86 -0.57
CA GLU A 30 -4.08 17.74 -0.56
C GLU A 30 -5.34 16.90 -0.30
N ASN A 31 -6.26 17.38 0.54
CA ASN A 31 -7.44 16.63 0.95
C ASN A 31 -7.14 15.23 1.54
N GLY A 32 -5.99 15.05 2.20
CA GLY A 32 -5.58 13.76 2.75
C GLY A 32 -6.60 13.12 3.71
N GLU A 33 -7.40 13.92 4.42
CA GLU A 33 -8.50 13.38 5.25
C GLU A 33 -9.61 12.74 4.41
N LYS A 34 -9.93 13.31 3.25
CA LYS A 34 -10.89 12.73 2.30
C LYS A 34 -10.36 11.40 1.75
N HIS A 35 -9.12 11.39 1.26
CA HIS A 35 -8.49 10.15 0.77
C HIS A 35 -8.43 9.05 1.84
N PHE A 36 -8.17 9.43 3.10
CA PHE A 36 -8.20 8.49 4.21
C PHE A 36 -9.63 7.96 4.48
N ALA A 37 -10.65 8.81 4.41
CA ALA A 37 -12.04 8.41 4.56
C ALA A 37 -12.48 7.45 3.44
N ASP A 38 -12.10 7.74 2.20
CA ASP A 38 -12.40 6.90 1.03
C ASP A 38 -11.82 5.48 1.22
N VAL A 39 -10.56 5.38 1.68
CA VAL A 39 -9.96 4.06 1.97
C VAL A 39 -10.60 3.36 3.17
N CYS A 40 -10.99 4.09 4.22
CA CYS A 40 -11.77 3.49 5.30
C CYS A 40 -13.09 2.89 4.79
N GLN A 41 -13.75 3.56 3.84
CA GLN A 41 -14.98 3.08 3.24
C GLN A 41 -14.75 1.79 2.42
N LEU A 42 -13.70 1.74 1.60
CA LEU A 42 -13.34 0.52 0.84
C LEU A 42 -13.05 -0.67 1.76
N ILE A 43 -12.37 -0.44 2.89
CA ILE A 43 -12.13 -1.49 3.88
C ILE A 43 -13.46 -1.96 4.48
N ALA A 44 -14.35 -1.03 4.84
CA ALA A 44 -15.63 -1.37 5.47
C ALA A 44 -16.58 -2.12 4.53
N SER A 45 -16.58 -1.79 3.24
CA SER A 45 -17.38 -2.47 2.21
C SER A 45 -16.79 -3.81 1.76
N GLY A 46 -15.53 -4.09 2.11
CA GLY A 46 -14.81 -5.31 1.71
C GLY A 46 -14.23 -5.23 0.30
N GLU A 47 -14.24 -4.06 -0.33
CA GLU A 47 -13.60 -3.80 -1.63
C GLU A 47 -12.07 -3.74 -1.51
N ALA A 48 -11.55 -3.32 -0.34
CA ALA A 48 -10.14 -3.36 -0.02
C ALA A 48 -9.83 -4.33 1.13
N GLY A 49 -8.76 -5.10 0.96
CA GLY A 49 -8.20 -5.98 1.99
C GLY A 49 -7.13 -5.28 2.82
N VAL A 50 -7.14 -5.51 4.12
CA VAL A 50 -6.09 -5.04 5.04
C VAL A 50 -5.19 -6.21 5.41
N TYR A 51 -3.87 -6.01 5.32
CA TYR A 51 -2.88 -7.01 5.67
C TYR A 51 -1.85 -6.43 6.62
N LEU A 52 -1.39 -7.24 7.57
CA LEU A 52 -0.20 -6.97 8.37
C LEU A 52 0.94 -7.84 7.88
N ALA A 53 2.02 -7.21 7.41
CA ALA A 53 3.30 -7.87 7.23
C ALA A 53 4.12 -7.74 8.52
N HIS A 54 4.49 -8.86 9.14
CA HIS A 54 5.15 -8.85 10.44
C HIS A 54 6.22 -9.92 10.67
N ASP A 55 7.21 -9.52 11.48
CA ASP A 55 8.26 -10.33 12.12
C ASP A 55 8.88 -9.51 13.27
N ASP A 56 9.95 -9.99 13.91
CA ASP A 56 10.62 -9.28 15.01
C ASP A 56 11.10 -7.85 14.67
N LYS A 57 11.22 -7.50 13.39
CA LYS A 57 11.73 -6.21 12.90
C LYS A 57 10.77 -5.48 11.97
N THR A 58 9.57 -6.04 11.76
CA THR A 58 8.62 -5.57 10.76
C THR A 58 7.22 -5.55 11.37
N ALA A 59 6.53 -4.42 11.22
CA ALA A 59 5.11 -4.28 11.54
C ALA A 59 4.55 -3.27 10.54
N LEU A 60 4.24 -3.75 9.35
CA LEU A 60 3.81 -2.95 8.22
C LEU A 60 2.37 -3.30 7.85
N TYR A 61 1.47 -2.36 8.05
CA TYR A 61 0.11 -2.42 7.57
C TYR A 61 0.08 -2.05 6.09
N LEU A 62 -0.68 -2.82 5.33
CA LEU A 62 -0.86 -2.70 3.89
C LEU A 62 -2.37 -2.71 3.61
N VAL A 63 -2.82 -1.83 2.73
CA VAL A 63 -4.19 -1.85 2.19
C VAL A 63 -4.11 -1.92 0.70
N GLY A 64 -4.88 -2.83 0.11
CA GLY A 64 -5.02 -2.88 -1.32
C GLY A 64 -6.28 -3.57 -1.77
N GLU A 65 -6.61 -3.32 -3.02
CA GLU A 65 -7.77 -3.85 -3.72
C GLU A 65 -7.33 -4.61 -4.97
N THR A 66 -8.26 -5.36 -5.56
CA THR A 66 -8.02 -6.03 -6.85
C THR A 66 -8.73 -5.25 -7.95
N VAL A 67 -7.97 -4.86 -8.98
CA VAL A 67 -8.51 -4.18 -10.16
C VAL A 67 -8.11 -4.99 -11.39
N GLY A 68 -9.08 -5.65 -12.02
CA GLY A 68 -8.79 -6.61 -13.07
C GLY A 68 -7.93 -7.76 -12.54
N ASN A 69 -6.73 -7.93 -13.09
CA ASN A 69 -5.75 -8.92 -12.63
C ASN A 69 -4.54 -8.31 -11.89
N ASP A 70 -4.61 -7.01 -11.57
CA ASP A 70 -3.58 -6.27 -10.84
C ASP A 70 -3.99 -6.06 -9.38
N TYR A 71 -3.00 -6.06 -8.49
CA TYR A 71 -3.16 -5.69 -7.10
C TYR A 71 -2.81 -4.22 -6.89
N HIS A 72 -3.79 -3.40 -6.51
CA HIS A 72 -3.62 -1.97 -6.28
C HIS A 72 -3.34 -1.72 -4.80
N LEU A 73 -2.11 -1.31 -4.48
CA LEU A 73 -1.69 -0.96 -3.13
C LEU A 73 -2.06 0.50 -2.83
N LEU A 74 -3.11 0.67 -2.04
CA LEU A 74 -3.71 1.97 -1.70
C LEU A 74 -2.96 2.69 -0.57
N ALA A 75 -2.44 1.94 0.40
CA ALA A 75 -1.76 2.52 1.55
C ALA A 75 -0.79 1.58 2.24
N VAL A 76 0.25 2.18 2.83
CA VAL A 76 1.19 1.50 3.71
C VAL A 76 1.47 2.34 4.95
N GLY A 77 1.59 1.69 6.11
CA GLY A 77 1.86 2.35 7.39
C GLY A 77 2.60 1.44 8.35
N GLY A 78 3.52 2.00 9.16
CA GLY A 78 4.33 1.23 10.12
C GLY A 78 5.81 1.13 9.74
N CYS A 79 6.46 0.03 10.09
CA CYS A 79 7.91 -0.15 9.95
C CYS A 79 8.29 -1.41 9.17
N GLY A 80 9.52 -1.42 8.60
CA GLY A 80 10.02 -2.55 7.83
C GLY A 80 9.53 -2.60 6.38
N LEU A 81 9.29 -1.43 5.75
CA LEU A 81 8.75 -1.27 4.40
C LEU A 81 9.31 -2.26 3.37
N ARG A 82 10.64 -2.35 3.23
CA ARG A 82 11.28 -3.27 2.26
C ARG A 82 10.89 -4.73 2.50
N ARG A 83 10.92 -5.18 3.75
CA ARG A 83 10.61 -6.57 4.12
C ARG A 83 9.13 -6.87 3.92
N GLY A 84 8.26 -5.97 4.37
CA GLY A 84 6.82 -6.12 4.19
C GLY A 84 6.38 -6.11 2.73
N ILE A 85 6.93 -5.22 1.89
CA ILE A 85 6.64 -5.22 0.45
C ILE A 85 7.20 -6.47 -0.24
N SER A 86 8.36 -7.00 0.20
CA SER A 86 8.86 -8.27 -0.33
C SER A 86 7.92 -9.44 -0.04
N ALA A 87 7.33 -9.48 1.17
CA ALA A 87 6.33 -10.48 1.53
C ALA A 87 5.05 -10.33 0.69
N LEU A 88 4.61 -9.09 0.45
CA LEU A 88 3.48 -8.81 -0.44
C LEU A 88 3.73 -9.31 -1.87
N ILE A 89 4.91 -9.00 -2.44
CA ILE A 89 5.30 -9.46 -3.79
C ILE A 89 5.27 -10.99 -3.88
N ALA A 90 5.84 -11.68 -2.89
CA ALA A 90 5.85 -13.14 -2.86
C ALA A 90 4.43 -13.73 -2.79
N GLN A 91 3.55 -13.09 -2.03
CA GLN A 91 2.15 -13.53 -1.93
C GLN A 91 1.36 -13.21 -3.21
N ALA A 92 1.58 -12.04 -3.82
CA ALA A 92 0.88 -11.64 -5.03
C ALA A 92 1.22 -12.55 -6.22
N LYS A 93 2.50 -12.93 -6.38
CA LYS A 93 2.93 -13.95 -7.36
C LYS A 93 2.23 -15.29 -7.14
N LYS A 94 2.13 -15.77 -5.89
CA LYS A 94 1.44 -17.02 -5.56
C LYS A 94 -0.06 -16.96 -5.84
N ALA A 95 -0.66 -15.78 -5.71
CA ALA A 95 -2.07 -15.56 -5.99
C ALA A 95 -2.37 -15.38 -7.49
N GLY A 96 -1.35 -15.22 -8.34
CA GLY A 96 -1.51 -15.10 -9.79
C GLY A 96 -1.83 -13.70 -10.30
N PHE A 97 -1.51 -12.65 -9.54
CA PHE A 97 -1.62 -11.27 -10.03
C PHE A 97 -0.55 -10.98 -11.09
N ASP A 98 -0.90 -10.15 -12.08
CA ASP A 98 0.04 -9.72 -13.13
C ASP A 98 0.98 -8.63 -12.61
N ALA A 99 0.46 -7.68 -11.82
CA ALA A 99 1.26 -6.61 -11.26
C ALA A 99 0.82 -6.14 -9.87
N ILE A 100 1.72 -5.40 -9.21
CA ILE A 100 1.40 -4.51 -8.09
C ILE A 100 1.49 -3.07 -8.57
N VAL A 101 0.41 -2.31 -8.38
CA VAL A 101 0.30 -0.90 -8.78
C VAL A 101 0.17 -0.04 -7.53
N TRP A 102 0.90 1.08 -7.46
CA TRP A 102 0.73 2.04 -6.37
C TRP A 102 1.00 3.48 -6.78
N GLU A 103 0.32 4.40 -6.11
CA GLU A 103 0.51 5.84 -6.28
C GLU A 103 1.20 6.43 -5.05
N THR A 104 2.13 7.35 -5.27
CA THR A 104 2.73 8.06 -4.13
C THR A 104 3.31 9.41 -4.48
N ALA A 105 3.05 10.39 -3.60
CA ALA A 105 3.80 11.64 -3.56
C ALA A 105 5.00 11.56 -2.59
N LYS A 106 5.06 10.57 -1.69
CA LYS A 106 6.15 10.43 -0.69
C LYS A 106 7.45 9.97 -1.33
N ARG A 107 8.48 10.81 -1.22
CA ARG A 107 9.86 10.49 -1.64
C ARG A 107 10.37 9.17 -1.06
N GLY A 108 10.01 8.84 0.18
CA GLY A 108 10.40 7.58 0.83
C GLY A 108 9.85 6.33 0.14
N VAL A 109 8.59 6.38 -0.33
CA VAL A 109 7.93 5.27 -1.04
C VAL A 109 8.44 5.20 -2.48
N ARG A 110 8.72 6.35 -3.12
CA ARG A 110 9.37 6.36 -4.45
C ARG A 110 10.71 5.61 -4.47
N ARG A 111 11.45 5.57 -3.36
CA ARG A 111 12.70 4.81 -3.28
C ARG A 111 12.52 3.30 -3.45
N LEU A 112 11.31 2.76 -3.33
CA LEU A 112 11.06 1.34 -3.57
C LEU A 112 11.42 0.93 -5.02
N GLN A 113 11.31 1.84 -5.99
CA GLN A 113 11.76 1.61 -7.37
C GLN A 113 13.27 1.30 -7.47
N ALA A 114 14.08 1.82 -6.54
CA ALA A 114 15.52 1.57 -6.52
C ALA A 114 15.89 0.26 -5.78
N VAL A 115 14.90 -0.37 -5.14
CA VAL A 115 15.09 -1.55 -4.30
C VAL A 115 14.51 -2.81 -4.95
N PHE A 116 13.46 -2.66 -5.74
CA PHE A 116 12.82 -3.74 -6.49
C PHE A 116 13.08 -3.54 -7.99
N GLU A 117 13.66 -4.55 -8.62
CA GLU A 117 13.87 -4.56 -10.06
C GLU A 117 12.53 -4.72 -10.79
N GLY A 118 12.40 -4.12 -11.98
CA GLY A 118 11.19 -4.22 -12.81
C GLY A 118 10.08 -3.21 -12.49
N VAL A 119 10.32 -2.24 -11.61
CA VAL A 119 9.34 -1.17 -11.34
C VAL A 119 9.37 -0.12 -12.47
N THR A 120 8.26 0.01 -13.18
CA THR A 120 8.01 1.10 -14.13
C THR A 120 7.39 2.28 -13.39
N VAL A 121 7.83 3.50 -13.70
CA VAL A 121 7.34 4.73 -13.04
C VAL A 121 6.87 5.73 -14.09
N SER A 122 5.65 6.20 -13.94
CA SER A 122 5.11 7.33 -14.70
C SER A 122 4.79 8.50 -13.76
N GLN A 123 5.03 9.72 -14.24
CA GLN A 123 4.62 10.93 -13.52
C GLN A 123 3.18 11.27 -13.89
N MET A 124 2.44 11.74 -12.90
CA MET A 124 1.10 12.29 -13.08
C MET A 124 1.15 13.78 -12.73
N GLU A 125 0.51 14.61 -13.56
CA GLU A 125 0.36 16.02 -13.26
C GLU A 125 -0.50 16.20 -12.00
N GLN A 126 -0.03 17.05 -11.09
CA GLN A 126 -0.82 17.56 -9.96
C GLN A 126 -1.02 19.07 -10.14
N GLY A 127 -2.00 19.62 -9.42
CA GLY A 127 -2.22 21.06 -9.36
C GLY A 127 -1.02 21.85 -8.84
N ASP A 128 -1.01 23.14 -9.13
CA ASP A 128 0.10 24.04 -8.79
C ASP A 128 0.45 24.00 -7.29
N GLY A 129 1.75 23.82 -7.00
CA GLY A 129 2.29 23.86 -5.63
C GLY A 129 2.37 22.51 -4.90
N LEU A 130 1.92 21.42 -5.52
CA LEU A 130 1.99 20.08 -4.91
C LEU A 130 3.19 19.25 -5.41
N PRO A 131 3.74 18.34 -4.57
CA PRO A 131 4.76 17.40 -5.02
C PRO A 131 4.20 16.45 -6.09
N PRO A 132 4.93 16.17 -7.19
CA PRO A 132 4.38 15.42 -8.32
C PRO A 132 3.93 14.03 -7.90
N LEU A 133 2.70 13.63 -8.20
CA LEU A 133 2.24 12.27 -7.95
C LEU A 133 2.94 11.33 -8.94
N THR A 134 3.37 10.17 -8.46
CA THR A 134 3.97 9.14 -9.31
C THR A 134 3.17 7.87 -9.21
N LEU A 135 2.87 7.27 -10.35
CA LEU A 135 2.30 5.94 -10.49
C LEU A 135 3.44 4.96 -10.72
N HIS A 136 3.43 3.87 -9.96
CA HIS A 136 4.44 2.82 -10.04
C HIS A 136 3.74 1.51 -10.36
N LYS A 137 4.31 0.73 -11.26
CA LYS A 137 3.85 -0.62 -11.61
C LYS A 137 5.00 -1.59 -11.55
N LEU A 138 4.84 -2.65 -10.74
CA LEU A 138 5.77 -3.77 -10.65
C LEU A 138 5.13 -5.00 -11.28
N GLU A 139 5.63 -5.43 -12.43
CA GLU A 139 5.24 -6.71 -13.05
C GLU A 139 5.73 -7.89 -12.17
N LEU A 140 4.90 -8.91 -12.00
CA LEU A 140 5.12 -10.03 -11.08
C LEU A 140 5.56 -11.33 -11.77
#